data_AF-A0A7L7VT21-F1
#
_entry.id   AF-A0A7L7VT21-F1
#
_cell.length_a   1.000
_cell.length_b   1.000
_cell.length_c   1.000
_cell.angle_alpha   90.00
_cell.angle_beta   90.00
_cell.angle_gamma   90.00
#
_symmetry.space_group_name_H-M   'P 1'
#
loop_
_entity.id
_entity.type
_entity.pdbx_description
1 polymer ?
#
loop_
_entity_poly.entity_id
_entity_poly.type
_entity_poly.pdbx_seq_one_letter_code
_entity_poly.pdbx_strand_id
1 'polypeptide(L)' 'MLKKPETLFVLGYMLLPLLALLSAIVGLTMVLGGNKIAGAIVLVVVTQVFAFGAFFALRARKQAMLQDDKRG' A
#
# COMPACT_ATOMS: atom_id res chain seq x y z
N MET A 1 -5.27 -3.89 19.38
CA MET A 1 -3.82 -3.64 19.58
C MET A 1 -3.21 -2.76 18.45
N LEU A 2 -3.98 -1.86 17.80
CA LEU A 2 -3.60 -1.12 16.59
C LEU A 2 -3.12 0.33 16.84
N LYS A 3 -2.53 0.61 18.01
CA LYS A 3 -2.18 1.98 18.44
C LYS A 3 -0.69 2.25 18.55
N LYS A 4 0.18 1.34 18.07
CA LYS A 4 1.62 1.60 18.03
C LYS A 4 2.00 2.22 16.68
N PRO A 5 2.68 3.38 16.69
CA PRO A 5 3.12 4.06 15.46
C PRO A 5 4.01 3.16 14.58
N GLU A 6 4.69 2.19 15.19
CA GLU A 6 5.51 1.16 14.54
C GLU A 6 4.70 0.25 13.61
N THR A 7 3.50 -0.17 14.01
CA THR A 7 2.66 -1.05 13.19
C THR A 7 2.12 -0.30 11.97
N LEU A 8 1.75 0.97 12.15
CA LEU A 8 1.38 1.85 11.03
C LEU A 8 2.56 2.13 10.10
N PHE A 9 3.78 2.20 10.66
CA PHE A 9 5.01 2.33 9.89
C PHE A 9 5.27 1.09 9.03
N VAL A 10 5.30 -0.11 9.63
CA VAL A 10 5.55 -1.35 8.88
C VAL A 10 4.44 -1.60 7.84
N LEU A 11 3.19 -1.40 8.22
CA LEU A 11 2.04 -1.63 7.32
C LEU A 11 2.07 -0.66 6.13
N GLY A 12 2.29 0.64 6.39
CA GLY A 12 2.25 1.68 5.37
C GLY A 12 3.54 1.84 4.55
N TYR A 13 4.73 1.65 5.14
CA TYR A 13 6.02 1.83 4.45
C TYR A 13 6.61 0.56 3.87
N MET A 14 6.26 -0.62 4.40
CA MET A 14 6.92 -1.87 4.00
C MET A 14 5.93 -2.87 3.43
N LEU A 15 4.86 -3.23 4.15
CA LEU A 15 4.00 -4.33 3.72
C LEU A 15 3.11 -3.98 2.52
N LEU A 16 2.34 -2.89 2.61
CA LEU A 16 1.44 -2.46 1.53
C LEU A 16 2.20 -2.05 0.24
N PRO A 17 3.30 -1.28 0.31
CA PRO A 17 4.10 -0.95 -0.89
C PRO A 17 4.74 -2.18 -1.53
N LEU A 18 5.23 -3.15 -0.74
CA LEU A 18 5.82 -4.37 -1.28
C LEU A 18 4.75 -5.25 -1.95
N LEU A 19 3.57 -5.36 -1.36
CA LEU A 19 2.41 -6.02 -1.98
C LEU A 19 1.99 -5.35 -3.28
N ALA A 20 1.99 -4.00 -3.33
CA ALA A 20 1.74 -3.26 -4.57
C ALA A 20 2.76 -3.59 -5.65
N LEU A 21 4.05 -3.64 -5.29
CA LEU A 21 5.13 -3.98 -6.21
C LEU A 21 4.99 -5.42 -6.74
N LEU A 22 4.73 -6.38 -5.86
CA LEU A 22 4.50 -7.78 -6.26
C LEU A 22 3.27 -7.91 -7.16
N SER A 23 2.17 -7.22 -6.82
CA SER A 23 0.97 -7.15 -7.65
C SER A 23 1.28 -6.58 -9.03
N ALA A 24 2.11 -5.55 -9.13
CA ALA A 24 2.50 -4.96 -10.40
C ALA A 24 3.29 -5.95 -11.28
N ILE A 25 4.21 -6.71 -10.69
CA ILE A 25 4.99 -7.75 -11.40
C ILE A 25 4.05 -8.86 -11.92
N VAL A 26 3.12 -9.32 -11.08
CA VAL A 26 2.14 -10.35 -11.47
C VAL A 26 1.23 -9.83 -12.58
N GLY A 27 0.71 -8.60 -12.46
CA GLY A 27 -0.14 -8.00 -13.48
C GLY A 27 0.61 -7.85 -14.81
N LEU A 28 1.86 -7.40 -14.78
CA LEU A 28 2.69 -7.24 -15.98
C LEU A 28 2.97 -8.59 -16.66
N THR A 29 3.37 -9.61 -15.90
CA THR A 29 3.63 -10.95 -16.43
C THR A 29 2.37 -11.58 -17.04
N MET A 30 1.18 -11.35 -16.46
CA MET A 30 -0.10 -11.75 -17.05
C MET A 30 -0.39 -11.06 -18.38
N VAL A 31 -0.12 -9.75 -18.49
CA VAL A 31 -0.28 -9.02 -19.76
C VAL A 31 0.66 -9.57 -20.84
N LEU A 32 1.93 -9.78 -20.49
CA LEU A 32 2.94 -10.32 -21.40
C LEU A 32 2.65 -11.78 -21.80
N GLY A 33 2.06 -12.57 -20.90
CA GLY A 33 1.61 -13.95 -21.14
C GLY A 33 0.32 -14.08 -21.96
N GLY A 34 -0.22 -12.97 -22.47
CA GLY A 34 -1.38 -12.96 -23.36
C GLY A 34 -2.73 -12.73 -22.68
N ASN A 35 -2.79 -12.77 -21.34
CA ASN A 35 -4.02 -12.47 -20.60
C ASN A 35 -4.14 -10.97 -20.27
N LYS A 36 -4.29 -10.18 -21.34
CA LYS A 36 -4.22 -8.71 -21.29
C LYS A 36 -5.26 -8.08 -20.37
N ILE A 37 -6.49 -8.60 -20.37
CA ILE A 37 -7.60 -8.02 -19.60
C ILE A 37 -7.38 -8.28 -18.10
N ALA A 38 -7.11 -9.51 -17.70
CA ALA A 38 -6.87 -9.83 -16.29
C ALA A 38 -5.61 -9.13 -15.78
N GLY A 39 -4.53 -9.13 -16.57
CA GLY A 39 -3.31 -8.42 -16.22
C GLY A 39 -3.51 -6.92 -16.05
N ALA A 40 -4.29 -6.27 -16.93
CA ALA A 40 -4.63 -4.86 -16.79
C ALA A 40 -5.47 -4.58 -15.54
N ILE A 41 -6.43 -5.46 -15.19
CA ILE A 41 -7.21 -5.33 -13.95
C ILE A 41 -6.29 -5.45 -12.73
N VAL A 42 -5.35 -6.38 -12.70
CA VAL A 42 -4.39 -6.50 -11.60
C VAL A 42 -3.48 -5.27 -11.51
N LEU A 43 -2.98 -4.79 -12.65
CA LEU A 43 -2.13 -3.60 -12.71
C LEU A 43 -2.87 -2.33 -12.25
N VAL A 44 -4.12 -2.15 -12.66
CA VAL A 44 -4.83 -0.89 -12.43
C VAL A 44 -5.70 -0.94 -11.18
N VAL A 45 -6.39 -2.04 -10.89
CA VAL A 45 -7.30 -2.11 -9.74
C VAL A 45 -6.55 -2.58 -8.50
N VAL A 46 -5.91 -3.75 -8.59
CA VAL A 46 -5.30 -4.39 -7.41
C VAL A 46 -4.10 -3.60 -6.91
N THR A 47 -3.21 -3.18 -7.81
CA THR A 47 -2.04 -2.36 -7.44
C THR A 47 -2.46 -1.02 -6.85
N GLN A 48 -3.51 -0.39 -7.36
CA GLN A 48 -4.01 0.88 -6.82
C GLN A 48 -4.61 0.70 -5.42
N VAL A 49 -5.33 -0.39 -5.14
CA VAL A 49 -5.83 -0.70 -3.78
C VAL A 49 -4.67 -0.74 -2.78
N PHE A 50 -3.57 -1.40 -3.13
CA PHE A 50 -2.39 -1.44 -2.27
C PHE A 50 -1.67 -0.10 -2.16
N ALA A 51 -1.55 0.65 -3.26
CA ALA A 51 -0.94 1.99 -3.26
C ALA A 51 -1.74 3.00 -2.43
N PHE A 52 -3.07 3.02 -2.58
CA PHE A 52 -3.95 3.87 -1.76
C PHE A 52 -3.98 3.42 -0.30
N GLY A 53 -3.94 2.12 -0.03
CA GLY A 53 -3.79 1.59 1.33
C GLY A 53 -2.52 2.11 2.00
N ALA A 54 -1.38 2.07 1.28
CA ALA A 54 -0.12 2.62 1.78
C ALA A 54 -0.22 4.13 2.04
N PHE A 55 -0.83 4.88 1.11
CA PHE A 55 -1.05 6.32 1.27
C PHE A 55 -1.90 6.67 2.50
N PHE A 56 -2.99 5.93 2.74
CA PHE A 56 -3.83 6.13 3.93
C PHE A 56 -3.09 5.81 5.24
N ALA A 57 -2.33 4.72 5.27
CA ALA A 57 -1.51 4.35 6.42
C ALA A 57 -0.44 5.43 6.73
N LEU A 58 0.18 5.99 5.69
CA LEU A 58 1.12 7.11 5.81
C LEU A 58 0.44 8.37 6.37
N ARG A 59 -0.77 8.70 5.88
CA ARG A 59 -1.54 9.85 6.35
C ARG A 59 -1.98 9.69 7.80
N ALA A 60 -2.43 8.50 8.20
CA ALA A 60 -2.81 8.18 9.57
C ALA A 60 -1.61 8.29 10.53
N ARG A 61 -0.42 7.84 10.11
CA ARG A 61 0.82 8.03 10.87
C ARG A 61 1.12 9.51 11.09
N LYS A 62 1.05 10.33 10.03
CA LYS A 62 1.33 11.78 10.12
C LYS A 62 0.39 12.45 11.13
N GLN A 63 -0.89 12.08 11.12
CA GLN A 63 -1.87 12.58 12.09
C GLN A 63 -1.60 12.12 13.52
N ALA A 64 -1.15 10.87 13.72
CA ALA A 64 -0.79 10.35 15.03
C ALA A 64 0.44 11.08 15.62
N MET A 65 1.48 11.33 14.81
CA MET A 65 2.69 12.03 15.26
C MET A 65 2.40 13.51 15.60
N LEU A 66 1.54 14.18 14.82
CA LEU A 66 1.08 15.55 15.10
C LEU A 66 0.23 15.65 16.40
N GLN A 67 -0.37 14.54 16.84
CA GLN A 67 -1.15 14.49 18.09
C GLN A 67 -0.27 14.29 19.33
N ASP A 68 0.85 13.57 19.20
CA ASP A 68 1.87 13.47 20.26
C ASP A 68 2.61 14.80 20.45
N ASP A 69 2.97 15.49 19.36
CA ASP A 69 3.67 16.79 19.42
C ASP A 69 2.87 17.90 20.14
N LYS A 70 1.53 17.87 20.05
CA LYS A 70 0.64 18.82 20.76
C LYS A 70 0.40 18.50 22.24
N ARG A 71 0.87 17.35 22.73
CA ARG A 71 0.69 16.90 24.12
C ARG A 71 1.96 16.99 24.97
N GLY A 72 3.11 17.30 24.38
CA GLY A 72 4.35 17.68 25.08
C GLY A 72 4.43 19.19 25.26
#